data_AF-A0A5F5XUM5-F1
#
_entry.id   AF-A0A5F5XUM5-F1
#
_cell.length_a   1.000
_cell.length_b   1.000
_cell.length_c   1.000
_cell.angle_alpha   90.00
_cell.angle_beta   90.00
_cell.angle_gamma   90.00
#
_symmetry.space_group_name_H-M   'P 1'
#
loop_
_entity.id
_entity.type
_entity.pdbx_description
1 polymer ?
#
loop_
_entity_poly.entity_id
_entity_poly.type
_entity_poly.pdbx_seq_one_letter_code
_entity_poly.pdbx_strand_id
1 'polypeptide(L)'
;MAALGLRAFGTKGLGWLRRNPWAPLSAGFCSRGPGPRPTSARQREGIRNIVLSDPKKRNALSLAMLKSLQSDLLHEAESKDLKVIIISAEGPVFSSGHDLKELTDEQSPDYHAEVFQTCSEVMMLIQNHPVPVIAMVNGLATAAGCQLVASCDIAVASDKSSFATPGVNIGLFCSTPAVALGRTVPRKVALEMLFTGEPISAQEALLHGLLSKVVPEEQLEEETMRIAKKIASLSRPVVSLGKATFYKQLPQDLRTAYYLTSQTMVDNVALRDGQEGIKAFIQKRKPIWSQDLVMFFLTAILLNIMPGYCEKRFHLETIHLCSRKELR
;
A
#
# COMPACT_ATOMS: atom_id res chain seq x y z
N MET A 1 21.21 40.82 53.31
CA MET A 1 22.21 41.69 52.65
C MET A 1 22.91 40.84 51.60
N ALA A 2 23.02 41.13 50.30
CA ALA A 2 22.48 42.11 49.35
C ALA A 2 22.63 41.39 47.97
N ALA A 3 21.58 41.19 47.16
CA ALA A 3 21.08 42.06 46.10
C ALA A 3 22.12 42.57 45.08
N LEU A 4 21.81 42.34 43.79
CA LEU A 4 22.30 42.91 42.50
C LEU A 4 23.01 41.88 41.62
N GLY A 5 22.64 41.64 40.35
CA GLY A 5 21.64 42.29 39.51
C GLY A 5 21.37 41.50 38.21
N LEU A 6 20.18 41.74 37.67
CA LEU A 6 19.67 41.17 36.42
C LEU A 6 20.49 41.62 35.20
N ARG A 7 20.68 40.71 34.24
CA ARG A 7 20.65 41.05 32.81
C ARG A 7 19.80 40.04 32.05
N ALA A 8 18.75 40.57 31.44
CA ALA A 8 17.83 39.88 30.56
C ALA A 8 18.50 39.53 29.23
N PHE A 9 18.33 38.30 28.75
CA PHE A 9 18.53 37.95 27.35
C PHE A 9 17.30 37.24 26.80
N GLY A 10 16.69 37.95 25.85
CA GLY A 10 15.76 37.56 24.79
C GLY A 10 15.18 36.15 24.78
N THR A 11 13.87 36.10 24.88
CA THR A 11 12.99 35.01 24.44
C THR A 11 13.20 34.73 22.94
N LYS A 12 13.84 33.61 22.61
CA LYS A 12 13.70 32.96 21.30
C LYS A 12 13.01 31.62 21.50
N GLY A 13 11.70 31.60 21.21
CA GLY A 13 10.88 30.41 21.28
C GLY A 13 11.33 29.33 20.29
N LEU A 14 11.31 28.08 20.74
CA LEU A 14 11.48 26.89 19.90
C LEU A 14 10.27 26.77 18.95
N GLY A 15 10.42 27.28 17.74
CA GLY A 15 9.43 27.23 16.65
C GLY A 15 9.54 25.98 15.75
N TRP A 16 9.71 24.78 16.31
CA TRP A 16 9.90 23.55 15.53
C TRP A 16 8.63 22.67 15.36
N LEU A 17 7.45 23.16 15.76
CA LEU A 17 6.21 22.35 15.79
C LEU A 17 5.09 22.81 14.83
N ARG A 18 5.37 23.58 13.78
CA ARG A 18 4.35 23.89 12.75
C ARG A 18 4.93 23.87 11.34
N ARG A 19 5.05 22.68 10.77
CA ARG A 19 5.00 22.49 9.31
C ARG A 19 3.97 21.40 9.01
N ASN A 20 2.95 21.79 8.26
CA ASN A 20 1.89 20.91 7.79
C ASN A 20 2.50 19.94 6.76
N PRO A 21 2.42 18.60 6.90
CA PRO A 21 3.05 17.65 5.96
C PRO A 21 2.40 17.63 4.56
N TRP A 22 1.31 18.38 4.37
CA TRP A 22 0.39 18.27 3.23
C TRP A 22 0.15 19.62 2.56
N ALA A 23 1.21 20.38 2.27
CA ALA A 23 1.10 21.56 1.43
C ALA A 23 1.03 21.13 -0.05
N PRO A 24 0.02 21.54 -0.84
CA PRO A 24 -0.04 21.25 -2.27
C PRO A 24 1.11 21.98 -2.99
N LEU A 25 1.83 21.26 -3.84
CA LEU A 25 2.88 21.84 -4.68
C LEU A 25 2.26 22.84 -5.67
N SER A 26 2.81 24.05 -5.69
CA SER A 26 2.45 25.11 -6.63
C SER A 26 2.81 24.72 -8.07
N ALA A 27 1.89 24.95 -8.99
CA ALA A 27 2.08 24.75 -10.42
C ALA A 27 3.17 25.67 -10.98
N GLY A 28 4.09 25.11 -11.76
CA GLY A 28 4.90 25.84 -12.73
C GLY A 28 6.39 25.55 -12.67
N PHE A 29 6.86 24.65 -13.53
CA PHE A 29 8.06 24.82 -14.37
C PHE A 29 8.08 23.67 -15.39
N CYS A 30 7.71 23.97 -16.65
CA CYS A 30 7.85 23.04 -17.77
C CYS A 30 9.35 22.87 -18.08
N SER A 31 9.93 21.76 -17.61
CA SER A 31 11.23 21.27 -18.09
C SER A 31 11.01 20.07 -19.01
N ARG A 32 11.86 19.96 -20.04
CA ARG A 32 11.80 19.00 -21.14
C ARG A 32 11.50 17.58 -20.64
N GLY A 33 10.41 16.98 -21.12
CA GLY A 33 9.81 15.79 -20.54
C GLY A 33 10.72 14.54 -20.56
N PRO A 34 10.76 13.74 -19.48
CA PRO A 34 11.58 12.53 -19.43
C PRO A 34 10.86 11.40 -20.19
N GLY A 35 11.58 10.30 -20.44
CA GLY A 35 11.02 9.07 -21.00
C GLY A 35 9.82 8.51 -20.20
N PRO A 36 9.30 7.33 -20.57
CA PRO A 36 8.14 6.75 -19.89
C PRO A 36 8.36 6.71 -18.37
N ARG A 37 7.33 7.15 -17.63
CA ARG A 37 7.36 7.21 -16.17
C ARG A 37 7.65 5.81 -15.59
N PRO A 38 8.55 5.65 -14.59
CA PRO A 38 8.94 4.33 -14.08
C PRO A 38 7.80 3.55 -13.42
N THR A 39 6.72 4.21 -13.03
CA THR A 39 5.48 3.59 -12.58
C THR A 39 4.30 4.04 -13.43
N SER A 40 3.30 3.16 -13.56
CA SER A 40 1.99 3.49 -14.10
C SER A 40 0.91 3.13 -13.09
N ALA A 41 -0.09 3.99 -12.92
CA ALA A 41 -1.18 3.79 -11.98
C ALA A 41 -2.53 3.86 -12.70
N ARG A 42 -3.41 2.90 -12.39
CA ARG A 42 -4.81 2.89 -12.85
C ARG A 42 -5.74 2.57 -11.69
N GLN A 43 -6.88 3.23 -11.62
CA GLN A 43 -7.87 3.01 -10.58
C GLN A 43 -9.23 2.66 -11.19
N ARG A 44 -9.83 1.56 -10.73
CA ARG A 44 -11.17 1.13 -11.13
C ARG A 44 -11.87 0.47 -9.95
N GLU A 45 -13.15 0.79 -9.74
CA GLU A 45 -13.97 0.15 -8.69
C GLU A 45 -13.30 0.21 -7.30
N GLY A 46 -12.59 1.31 -7.03
CA GLY A 46 -11.85 1.56 -5.80
C GLY A 46 -10.57 0.78 -5.58
N ILE A 47 -10.14 0.01 -6.58
CA ILE A 47 -8.86 -0.70 -6.59
C ILE A 47 -7.89 0.10 -7.45
N ARG A 48 -6.80 0.59 -6.86
CA ARG A 48 -5.69 1.19 -7.61
C ARG A 48 -4.59 0.17 -7.81
N ASN A 49 -4.22 -0.10 -9.06
CA ASN A 49 -3.06 -0.91 -9.39
C ASN A 49 -1.92 0.01 -9.85
N ILE A 50 -0.82 -0.02 -9.11
CA ILE A 50 0.44 0.67 -9.40
C ILE A 50 1.43 -0.39 -9.92
N VAL A 51 1.90 -0.23 -11.16
CA VAL A 51 2.79 -1.18 -11.82
C VAL A 51 4.19 -0.59 -11.90
N LEU A 52 5.21 -1.27 -11.34
CA LEU A 52 6.61 -0.98 -11.61
C LEU A 52 6.90 -1.33 -13.08
N SER A 53 7.22 -0.33 -13.90
CA SER A 53 7.18 -0.37 -15.37
C SER A 53 8.54 -0.06 -16.01
N ASP A 54 9.64 -0.56 -15.41
CA ASP A 54 10.99 -0.51 -16.01
C ASP A 54 11.65 -1.91 -16.02
N PRO A 55 11.08 -2.89 -16.75
CA PRO A 55 11.58 -4.27 -16.79
C PRO A 55 13.00 -4.36 -17.37
N LYS A 56 13.40 -3.41 -18.23
CA LYS A 56 14.74 -3.36 -18.84
C LYS A 56 15.83 -3.15 -17.78
N LYS A 57 15.50 -2.43 -16.70
CA LYS A 57 16.35 -2.26 -15.51
C LYS A 57 15.92 -3.15 -14.35
N ARG A 58 15.16 -4.23 -14.62
CA ARG A 58 14.65 -5.17 -13.60
C ARG A 58 13.86 -4.47 -12.50
N ASN A 59 13.13 -3.41 -12.85
CA ASN A 59 12.35 -2.59 -11.93
C ASN A 59 13.17 -2.10 -10.73
N ALA A 60 14.43 -1.71 -10.96
CA ALA A 60 15.28 -1.16 -9.91
C ALA A 60 14.64 0.06 -9.25
N LEU A 61 14.66 0.09 -7.92
CA LEU A 61 14.22 1.19 -7.06
C LEU A 61 15.26 2.32 -7.05
N SER A 62 15.51 2.87 -8.24
CA SER A 62 16.21 4.14 -8.41
C SER A 62 15.46 5.28 -7.71
N LEU A 63 16.12 6.41 -7.48
CA LEU A 63 15.48 7.59 -6.92
C LEU A 63 14.26 8.02 -7.74
N ALA A 64 14.36 7.94 -9.07
CA ALA A 64 13.25 8.24 -9.98
C ALA A 64 12.08 7.26 -9.81
N MET A 65 12.35 5.96 -9.69
CA MET A 65 11.33 4.94 -9.42
C MET A 65 10.65 5.19 -8.07
N LEU A 66 11.43 5.45 -7.02
CA LEU A 66 10.92 5.71 -5.67
C LEU A 66 10.02 6.96 -5.62
N LYS A 67 10.46 8.08 -6.22
CA LYS A 67 9.64 9.31 -6.31
C LYS A 67 8.37 9.08 -7.13
N SER A 68 8.45 8.29 -8.21
CA SER A 68 7.29 7.95 -9.03
C SER A 68 6.27 7.11 -8.25
N LEU A 69 6.73 6.08 -7.54
CA LEU A 69 5.92 5.22 -6.68
C LEU A 69 5.31 6.01 -5.52
N GLN A 70 6.09 6.86 -4.85
CA GLN A 70 5.62 7.75 -3.79
C GLN A 70 4.47 8.65 -4.28
N SER A 71 4.64 9.25 -5.47
CA SER A 71 3.60 10.08 -6.08
C SER A 71 2.32 9.30 -6.38
N ASP A 72 2.40 8.06 -6.88
CA ASP A 72 1.22 7.23 -7.15
C ASP A 72 0.51 6.71 -5.89
N LEU A 73 1.26 6.49 -4.81
CA LEU A 73 0.70 6.19 -3.49
C LEU A 73 -0.05 7.40 -2.93
N LEU A 74 0.53 8.60 -2.98
CA LEU A 74 -0.05 9.81 -2.40
C LEU A 74 -1.20 10.42 -3.20
N HIS A 75 -1.26 10.16 -4.51
CA HIS A 75 -2.27 10.75 -5.39
C HIS A 75 -3.69 10.44 -4.88
N GLU A 76 -4.46 11.45 -4.50
CA GLU A 76 -5.83 11.26 -3.99
C GLU A 76 -5.97 10.20 -2.87
N ALA A 77 -4.96 10.05 -2.00
CA ALA A 77 -4.97 9.03 -0.95
C ALA A 77 -6.19 9.14 -0.01
N GLU A 78 -6.68 10.37 0.22
CA GLU A 78 -7.87 10.66 1.03
C GLU A 78 -9.19 10.55 0.27
N SER A 79 -9.17 10.27 -1.04
CA SER A 79 -10.39 10.08 -1.82
C SER A 79 -11.20 8.92 -1.24
N LYS A 80 -12.50 9.15 -1.11
CA LYS A 80 -13.44 8.11 -0.72
C LYS A 80 -13.48 7.00 -1.76
N ASP A 81 -13.14 7.27 -3.02
CA ASP A 81 -13.21 6.27 -4.08
C ASP A 81 -12.07 5.26 -3.99
N LEU A 82 -10.91 5.63 -3.44
CA LEU A 82 -9.81 4.70 -3.20
C LEU A 82 -10.09 3.81 -1.98
N LYS A 83 -10.06 2.48 -2.17
CA LYS A 83 -10.33 1.48 -1.12
C LYS A 83 -9.16 0.56 -0.82
N VAL A 84 -8.30 0.30 -1.81
CA VAL A 84 -7.15 -0.61 -1.71
C VAL A 84 -6.17 -0.32 -2.84
N ILE A 85 -4.88 -0.50 -2.56
CA ILE A 85 -3.80 -0.39 -3.55
C ILE A 85 -3.21 -1.78 -3.79
N ILE A 86 -2.92 -2.11 -5.05
CA ILE A 86 -2.07 -3.24 -5.46
C ILE A 86 -0.79 -2.65 -6.05
N ILE A 87 0.36 -3.09 -5.58
CA ILE A 87 1.67 -2.84 -6.21
C ILE A 87 2.06 -4.12 -6.95
N SER A 88 2.22 -4.02 -8.26
CA SER A 88 2.66 -5.10 -9.14
C SER A 88 3.83 -4.66 -10.01
N ALA A 89 4.36 -5.53 -10.86
CA ALA A 89 5.51 -5.23 -11.70
C ALA A 89 5.37 -5.84 -13.10
N GLU A 90 5.96 -5.17 -14.08
CA GLU A 90 6.12 -5.69 -15.44
C GLU A 90 7.37 -6.56 -15.54
N GLY A 91 7.29 -7.67 -16.29
CA GLY A 91 8.42 -8.55 -16.55
C GLY A 91 8.70 -9.57 -15.44
N PRO A 92 9.79 -10.35 -15.55
CA PRO A 92 10.04 -11.52 -14.69
C PRO A 92 10.68 -11.18 -13.33
N VAL A 93 10.97 -9.91 -13.06
CA VAL A 93 11.59 -9.44 -11.83
C VAL A 93 10.67 -8.37 -11.24
N PHE A 94 10.14 -8.64 -10.05
CA PHE A 94 9.32 -7.66 -9.33
C PHE A 94 10.13 -6.40 -9.04
N SER A 95 11.30 -6.56 -8.42
CA SER A 95 12.32 -5.52 -8.33
C SER A 95 13.64 -6.11 -7.86
N SER A 96 14.75 -5.66 -8.46
CA SER A 96 16.11 -6.04 -8.03
C SER A 96 16.62 -5.27 -6.81
N GLY A 97 15.88 -4.29 -6.28
CA GLY A 97 16.37 -3.34 -5.27
C GLY A 97 16.91 -2.06 -5.92
N HIS A 98 17.81 -1.33 -5.24
CA HIS A 98 18.33 -0.05 -5.74
C HIS A 98 19.09 -0.19 -7.06
N ASP A 99 19.10 0.87 -7.88
CA ASP A 99 20.02 0.97 -9.01
C ASP A 99 21.44 1.22 -8.48
N LEU A 100 22.32 0.23 -8.58
CA LEU A 100 23.69 0.34 -8.05
C LEU A 100 24.50 1.45 -8.72
N LYS A 101 24.09 1.93 -9.91
CA LYS A 101 24.71 3.09 -10.57
C LYS A 101 24.48 4.40 -9.82
N GLU A 102 23.48 4.46 -8.94
CA GLU A 102 23.19 5.60 -8.06
C GLU A 102 23.99 5.54 -6.74
N LEU A 103 24.72 4.44 -6.49
CA LEU A 103 25.41 4.16 -5.22
C LEU A 103 26.93 4.05 -5.38
N THR A 104 27.48 4.54 -6.49
CA THR A 104 28.93 4.60 -6.72
C THR A 104 29.58 5.75 -5.95
N ASP A 105 30.90 5.73 -5.84
CA ASP A 105 31.74 6.79 -5.28
C ASP A 105 31.76 8.07 -6.14
N GLU A 106 31.35 7.98 -7.41
CA GLU A 106 31.09 9.16 -8.26
C GLU A 106 29.91 10.01 -7.77
N GLN A 107 28.98 9.41 -7.00
CA GLN A 107 27.85 10.11 -6.39
C GLN A 107 28.20 10.58 -4.97
N SER A 108 27.59 11.69 -4.54
CA SER A 108 27.86 12.24 -3.21
C SER A 108 27.20 11.42 -2.10
N PRO A 109 27.77 11.42 -0.87
CA PRO A 109 27.11 10.83 0.30
C PRO A 109 25.70 11.39 0.56
N ASP A 110 25.46 12.67 0.26
CA ASP A 110 24.14 13.29 0.37
C ASP A 110 23.14 12.68 -0.61
N TYR A 111 23.58 12.33 -1.82
CA TYR A 111 22.73 11.65 -2.80
C TYR A 111 22.44 10.21 -2.38
N HIS A 112 23.43 9.47 -1.86
CA HIS A 112 23.18 8.14 -1.27
C HIS A 112 22.18 8.22 -0.13
N ALA A 113 22.30 9.23 0.74
CA ALA A 113 21.35 9.47 1.82
C ALA A 113 19.94 9.76 1.28
N GLU A 114 19.80 10.56 0.23
CA GLU A 114 18.51 10.84 -0.43
C GLU A 114 17.85 9.54 -0.94
N VAL A 115 18.62 8.65 -1.59
CA VAL A 115 18.12 7.36 -2.09
C VAL A 115 17.56 6.50 -0.95
N PHE A 116 18.34 6.30 0.13
CA PHE A 116 17.91 5.46 1.25
C PHE A 116 16.78 6.09 2.09
N GLN A 117 16.80 7.41 2.27
CA GLN A 117 15.74 8.14 2.98
C GLN A 117 14.42 8.11 2.20
N THR A 118 14.45 8.39 0.90
CA THR A 118 13.26 8.31 0.04
C THR A 118 12.68 6.89 0.05
N CYS A 119 13.53 5.87 0.00
CA CYS A 119 13.10 4.47 0.13
C CYS A 119 12.41 4.20 1.47
N SER A 120 13.00 4.66 2.57
CA SER A 120 12.43 4.52 3.91
C SER A 120 11.08 5.25 4.03
N GLU A 121 10.96 6.45 3.46
CA GLU A 121 9.71 7.22 3.40
C GLU A 121 8.62 6.49 2.63
N VAL A 122 8.95 5.86 1.49
CA VAL A 122 7.99 5.04 0.73
C VAL A 122 7.49 3.86 1.58
N MET A 123 8.38 3.16 2.30
CA MET A 123 7.94 2.03 3.15
C MET A 123 7.10 2.49 4.33
N MET A 124 7.44 3.61 4.96
CA MET A 124 6.62 4.22 6.01
C MET A 124 5.27 4.70 5.48
N LEU A 125 5.24 5.25 4.27
CA LEU A 125 4.01 5.68 3.61
C LEU A 125 3.06 4.50 3.40
N ILE A 126 3.57 3.33 2.99
CA ILE A 126 2.77 2.12 2.82
C ILE A 126 2.09 1.72 4.14
N GLN A 127 2.83 1.65 5.25
CA GLN A 127 2.28 1.28 6.56
C GLN A 127 1.28 2.33 7.09
N ASN A 128 1.56 3.61 6.87
CA ASN A 128 0.71 4.72 7.31
C ASN A 128 -0.43 5.06 6.33
N HIS A 129 -0.53 4.36 5.19
CA HIS A 129 -1.50 4.68 4.16
C HIS A 129 -2.94 4.47 4.65
N PRO A 130 -3.90 5.37 4.33
CA PRO A 130 -5.28 5.27 4.81
C PRO A 130 -6.04 4.03 4.30
N VAL A 131 -5.55 3.38 3.25
CA VAL A 131 -6.09 2.11 2.73
C VAL A 131 -5.04 1.00 2.74
N PRO A 132 -5.45 -0.28 2.75
CA PRO A 132 -4.53 -1.40 2.63
C PRO A 132 -3.75 -1.40 1.31
N VAL A 133 -2.52 -1.90 1.35
CA VAL A 133 -1.61 -2.04 0.21
C VAL A 133 -1.21 -3.51 0.06
N ILE A 134 -1.40 -4.06 -1.14
CA ILE A 134 -1.15 -5.45 -1.49
C ILE A 134 0.05 -5.52 -2.44
N ALA A 135 1.07 -6.32 -2.14
CA ALA A 135 2.09 -6.70 -3.12
C ALA A 135 1.60 -7.90 -3.96
N MET A 136 1.65 -7.78 -5.29
CA MET A 136 1.40 -8.87 -6.24
C MET A 136 2.71 -9.21 -6.95
N VAL A 137 3.34 -10.30 -6.52
CA VAL A 137 4.71 -10.66 -6.93
C VAL A 137 4.66 -11.79 -7.94
N ASN A 138 5.21 -11.55 -9.14
CA ASN A 138 5.44 -12.60 -10.12
C ASN A 138 6.92 -12.64 -10.52
N GLY A 139 7.69 -13.52 -9.87
CA GLY A 139 9.11 -13.69 -10.12
C GLY A 139 9.99 -13.20 -8.96
N LEU A 140 11.15 -12.65 -9.29
CA LEU A 140 12.20 -12.36 -8.30
C LEU A 140 12.01 -11.00 -7.59
N ALA A 141 12.12 -10.97 -6.26
CA ALA A 141 12.20 -9.74 -5.47
C ALA A 141 13.44 -9.77 -4.56
N THR A 142 14.42 -8.89 -4.80
CA THR A 142 15.68 -8.87 -4.04
C THR A 142 15.98 -7.55 -3.38
N ALA A 143 16.74 -7.57 -2.29
CA ALA A 143 17.21 -6.39 -1.57
C ALA A 143 16.05 -5.43 -1.25
N ALA A 144 16.08 -4.18 -1.72
CA ALA A 144 14.99 -3.22 -1.50
C ALA A 144 13.66 -3.62 -2.23
N GLY A 145 13.71 -4.48 -3.24
CA GLY A 145 12.52 -5.11 -3.82
C GLY A 145 11.85 -6.08 -2.83
N CYS A 146 12.64 -6.87 -2.11
CA CYS A 146 12.13 -7.72 -1.01
C CYS A 146 11.64 -6.86 0.18
N GLN A 147 12.31 -5.74 0.46
CA GLN A 147 11.86 -4.74 1.45
C GLN A 147 10.46 -4.20 1.11
N LEU A 148 10.20 -3.89 -0.15
CA LEU A 148 8.91 -3.40 -0.61
C LEU A 148 7.79 -4.42 -0.39
N VAL A 149 8.04 -5.68 -0.71
CA VAL A 149 7.10 -6.78 -0.45
C VAL A 149 6.80 -6.90 1.05
N ALA A 150 7.83 -6.98 1.88
CA ALA A 150 7.70 -7.11 3.34
C ALA A 150 7.08 -5.88 4.03
N SER A 151 7.03 -4.73 3.35
CA SER A 151 6.43 -3.49 3.87
C SER A 151 4.94 -3.36 3.55
N CYS A 152 4.41 -4.15 2.61
CA CYS A 152 2.98 -4.18 2.28
C CYS A 152 2.16 -4.89 3.36
N ASP A 153 0.86 -4.57 3.45
CA ASP A 153 -0.03 -5.18 4.46
C ASP A 153 -0.37 -6.64 4.14
N ILE A 154 -0.45 -6.96 2.84
CA ILE A 154 -0.73 -8.30 2.30
C ILE A 154 0.23 -8.53 1.13
N ALA A 155 0.74 -9.74 0.98
CA ALA A 155 1.55 -10.13 -0.17
C ALA A 155 1.03 -11.45 -0.78
N VAL A 156 0.78 -11.44 -2.08
CA VAL A 156 0.40 -12.59 -2.89
C VAL A 156 1.49 -12.81 -3.92
N ALA A 157 2.00 -14.04 -4.03
CA ALA A 157 3.03 -14.37 -5.01
C ALA A 157 2.65 -15.59 -5.87
N SER A 158 3.19 -15.65 -7.09
CA SER A 158 3.22 -16.90 -7.83
C SER A 158 4.16 -17.91 -7.18
N ASP A 159 3.88 -19.20 -7.33
CA ASP A 159 4.70 -20.32 -6.85
C ASP A 159 6.15 -20.29 -7.35
N LYS A 160 6.39 -19.78 -8.55
CA LYS A 160 7.73 -19.57 -9.11
C LYS A 160 8.49 -18.37 -8.55
N SER A 161 7.87 -17.54 -7.71
CA SER A 161 8.51 -16.35 -7.15
C SER A 161 9.60 -16.72 -6.14
N SER A 162 10.59 -15.84 -5.97
CA SER A 162 11.67 -16.02 -5.00
C SER A 162 12.11 -14.68 -4.39
N PHE A 163 12.65 -14.75 -3.17
CA PHE A 163 12.93 -13.59 -2.32
C PHE A 163 14.33 -13.68 -1.74
N ALA A 164 15.13 -12.62 -1.84
CA ALA A 164 16.50 -12.64 -1.35
C ALA A 164 16.97 -11.29 -0.79
N THR A 165 18.00 -11.31 0.05
CA THR A 165 18.73 -10.13 0.50
C THR A 165 20.23 -10.23 0.15
N PRO A 166 20.59 -10.27 -1.15
CA PRO A 166 21.92 -10.66 -1.62
C PRO A 166 22.97 -9.55 -1.55
N GLY A 167 22.70 -8.45 -0.83
CA GLY A 167 23.58 -7.27 -0.81
C GLY A 167 25.00 -7.58 -0.29
N VAL A 168 25.15 -8.59 0.56
CA VAL A 168 26.46 -9.09 1.01
C VAL A 168 27.37 -9.51 -0.14
N ASN A 169 26.82 -10.05 -1.22
CA ASN A 169 27.59 -10.53 -2.37
C ASN A 169 28.22 -9.39 -3.19
N ILE A 170 27.77 -8.15 -2.96
CA ILE A 170 28.28 -6.94 -3.61
C ILE A 170 28.89 -5.95 -2.60
N GLY A 171 29.13 -6.39 -1.36
CA GLY A 171 29.73 -5.54 -0.32
C GLY A 171 28.79 -4.48 0.28
N LEU A 172 27.47 -4.56 0.03
CA LEU A 172 26.46 -3.64 0.56
C LEU A 172 25.40 -4.41 1.36
N PHE A 173 25.64 -4.58 2.66
CA PHE A 173 24.71 -5.31 3.53
C PHE A 173 23.28 -4.76 3.42
N CYS A 174 22.28 -5.64 3.32
CA CYS A 174 20.87 -5.29 3.19
C CYS A 174 20.26 -4.79 4.51
N SER A 175 20.86 -3.77 5.13
CA SER A 175 20.47 -3.23 6.44
C SER A 175 19.08 -2.59 6.45
N THR A 176 18.73 -1.80 5.43
CA THR A 176 17.38 -1.22 5.30
C THR A 176 16.33 -2.29 4.96
N PRO A 177 16.56 -3.26 4.04
CA PRO A 177 15.70 -4.43 3.91
C PRO A 177 15.50 -5.24 5.19
N ALA A 178 16.54 -5.36 6.04
CA ALA A 178 16.48 -6.09 7.31
C ALA A 178 15.44 -5.51 8.28
N VAL A 179 15.08 -4.22 8.16
CA VAL A 179 14.03 -3.58 8.99
C VAL A 179 12.67 -4.26 8.75
N ALA A 180 12.29 -4.42 7.49
CA ALA A 180 11.02 -5.06 7.13
C ALA A 180 11.12 -6.58 7.33
N LEU A 181 12.18 -7.22 6.79
CA LEU A 181 12.36 -8.67 6.88
C LEU A 181 12.37 -9.16 8.34
N GLY A 182 13.09 -8.49 9.23
CA GLY A 182 13.19 -8.85 10.64
C GLY A 182 11.90 -8.64 11.46
N ARG A 183 10.90 -7.93 10.91
CA ARG A 183 9.55 -7.81 11.50
C ARG A 183 8.57 -8.83 10.93
N THR A 184 8.93 -9.49 9.84
CA THR A 184 8.03 -10.37 9.09
C THR A 184 8.38 -11.85 9.28
N VAL A 185 9.66 -12.22 9.24
CA VAL A 185 10.09 -13.63 9.36
C VAL A 185 10.87 -13.90 10.67
N PRO A 186 10.97 -15.16 11.13
CA PRO A 186 11.77 -15.50 12.29
C PRO A 186 13.24 -15.07 12.13
N ARG A 187 13.87 -14.65 13.23
CA ARG A 187 15.25 -14.14 13.23
C ARG A 187 16.26 -15.07 12.55
N LYS A 188 16.07 -16.40 12.64
CA LYS A 188 16.97 -17.39 12.05
C LYS A 188 16.89 -17.38 10.52
N VAL A 189 15.68 -17.33 9.98
CA VAL A 189 15.45 -17.17 8.53
C VAL A 189 15.99 -15.81 8.05
N ALA A 190 15.66 -14.73 8.75
CA ALA A 190 16.11 -13.39 8.37
C ALA A 190 17.64 -13.29 8.32
N LEU A 191 18.34 -13.75 9.37
CA LEU A 191 19.80 -13.67 9.43
C LEU A 191 20.48 -14.60 8.43
N GLU A 192 19.92 -15.77 8.15
CA GLU A 192 20.43 -16.66 7.11
C GLU A 192 20.35 -15.99 5.74
N MET A 193 19.20 -15.44 5.36
CA MET A 193 19.04 -14.68 4.11
C MET A 193 19.99 -13.47 4.03
N LEU A 194 20.17 -12.75 5.15
CA LEU A 194 21.00 -11.54 5.19
C LEU A 194 22.50 -11.84 5.14
N PHE A 195 22.96 -12.92 5.76
CA PHE A 195 24.39 -13.28 5.81
C PHE A 195 24.84 -14.09 4.60
N THR A 196 23.97 -14.93 4.04
CA THR A 196 24.31 -15.77 2.88
C THR A 196 23.93 -15.12 1.55
N GLY A 197 22.91 -14.26 1.56
CA GLY A 197 22.35 -13.71 0.33
C GLY A 197 21.53 -14.71 -0.50
N GLU A 198 21.38 -15.96 -0.05
CA GLU A 198 20.65 -16.99 -0.76
C GLU A 198 19.14 -16.68 -0.82
N PRO A 199 18.47 -17.01 -1.94
CA PRO A 199 17.03 -16.83 -2.08
C PRO A 199 16.25 -17.89 -1.30
N ILE A 200 15.07 -17.51 -0.83
CA ILE A 200 14.02 -18.44 -0.43
C ILE A 200 12.93 -18.49 -1.51
N SER A 201 12.33 -19.66 -1.69
CA SER A 201 11.18 -19.87 -2.57
C SER A 201 9.92 -19.18 -2.05
N ALA A 202 8.91 -19.00 -2.91
CA ALA A 202 7.60 -18.50 -2.49
C ALA A 202 6.98 -19.37 -1.38
N GLN A 203 7.16 -20.69 -1.43
CA GLN A 203 6.61 -21.61 -0.43
C GLN A 203 7.27 -21.44 0.94
N GLU A 204 8.60 -21.28 0.99
CA GLU A 204 9.32 -20.96 2.23
C GLU A 204 8.96 -19.56 2.76
N ALA A 205 8.81 -18.59 1.86
CA ALA A 205 8.37 -17.25 2.21
C ALA A 205 6.97 -17.25 2.83
N LEU A 206 6.03 -18.06 2.31
CA LEU A 206 4.72 -18.27 2.92
C LEU A 206 4.81 -18.95 4.29
N LEU A 207 5.61 -20.02 4.40
CA LEU A 207 5.82 -20.77 5.64
C LEU A 207 6.32 -19.88 6.78
N HIS A 208 7.17 -18.89 6.45
CA HIS A 208 7.80 -18.01 7.43
C HIS A 208 7.11 -16.65 7.59
N GLY A 209 5.96 -16.43 6.94
CA GLY A 209 5.14 -15.24 7.13
C GLY A 209 5.52 -14.02 6.28
N LEU A 210 6.47 -14.16 5.34
CA LEU A 210 6.79 -13.13 4.34
C LEU A 210 5.64 -12.91 3.35
N LEU A 211 4.90 -13.97 3.04
CA LEU A 211 3.75 -13.93 2.15
C LEU A 211 2.46 -14.31 2.86
N SER A 212 1.34 -13.76 2.41
CA SER A 212 0.01 -14.14 2.86
C SER A 212 -0.56 -15.29 2.04
N LYS A 213 -0.22 -15.37 0.74
CA LYS A 213 -0.69 -16.37 -0.21
C LYS A 213 0.35 -16.69 -1.28
N VAL A 214 0.38 -17.96 -1.69
CA VAL A 214 1.10 -18.46 -2.86
C VAL A 214 0.12 -19.27 -3.71
N VAL A 215 0.12 -19.01 -5.02
CA VAL A 215 -0.75 -19.67 -6.00
C VAL A 215 0.03 -19.93 -7.29
N PRO A 216 -0.43 -20.83 -8.18
CA PRO A 216 0.12 -20.93 -9.52
C PRO A 216 0.12 -19.56 -10.24
N GLU A 217 1.11 -19.31 -11.10
CA GLU A 217 1.24 -18.03 -11.82
C GLU A 217 -0.05 -17.62 -12.53
N GLU A 218 -0.74 -18.55 -13.18
CA GLU A 218 -1.98 -18.32 -13.91
C GLU A 218 -3.16 -17.90 -13.02
N GLN A 219 -3.09 -18.13 -11.71
CA GLN A 219 -4.11 -17.76 -10.71
C GLN A 219 -3.74 -16.51 -9.91
N LEU A 220 -2.53 -15.96 -10.11
CA LEU A 220 -2.02 -14.85 -9.31
C LEU A 220 -2.90 -13.60 -9.36
N GLU A 221 -3.32 -13.20 -10.56
CA GLU A 221 -4.19 -12.04 -10.73
C GLU A 221 -5.57 -12.28 -10.12
N GLU A 222 -6.14 -13.48 -10.32
CA GLU A 222 -7.44 -13.85 -9.77
C GLU A 222 -7.44 -13.78 -8.23
N GLU A 223 -6.46 -14.41 -7.58
CA GLU A 223 -6.38 -14.45 -6.11
C GLU A 223 -6.11 -13.05 -5.54
N THR A 224 -5.26 -12.26 -6.17
CA THR A 224 -4.99 -10.86 -5.75
C THR A 224 -6.25 -10.02 -5.87
N MET A 225 -6.97 -10.11 -6.99
CA MET A 225 -8.21 -9.39 -7.21
C MET A 225 -9.33 -9.86 -6.29
N ARG A 226 -9.37 -11.15 -5.90
CA ARG A 226 -10.31 -11.67 -4.91
C ARG A 226 -10.15 -10.95 -3.57
N ILE A 227 -8.92 -10.77 -3.10
CA ILE A 227 -8.61 -10.05 -1.86
C ILE A 227 -8.94 -8.55 -2.01
N ALA A 228 -8.47 -7.92 -3.09
CA ALA A 228 -8.69 -6.50 -3.33
C ALA A 228 -10.18 -6.14 -3.43
N LYS A 229 -10.97 -6.92 -4.20
CA LYS A 229 -12.44 -6.76 -4.30
C LYS A 229 -13.12 -6.96 -2.96
N LYS A 230 -12.66 -7.92 -2.13
CA LYS A 230 -13.20 -8.10 -0.80
C LYS A 230 -12.99 -6.86 0.06
N ILE A 231 -11.78 -6.30 0.08
CA ILE A 231 -11.48 -5.06 0.82
C ILE A 231 -12.30 -3.90 0.27
N ALA A 232 -12.38 -3.75 -1.06
CA ALA A 232 -13.14 -2.68 -1.71
C ALA A 232 -14.65 -2.73 -1.41
N SER A 233 -15.20 -3.92 -1.12
CA SER A 233 -16.60 -4.11 -0.72
C SER A 233 -16.92 -3.73 0.73
N LEU A 234 -15.93 -3.36 1.54
CA LEU A 234 -16.10 -3.01 2.95
C LEU A 234 -16.16 -1.49 3.15
N SER A 235 -16.53 -1.08 4.37
CA SER A 235 -16.47 0.33 4.77
C SER A 235 -15.02 0.82 4.80
N ARG A 236 -14.68 1.78 3.93
CA ARG A 236 -13.36 2.44 3.91
C ARG A 236 -12.99 3.02 5.28
N PRO A 237 -13.83 3.83 5.96
CA PRO A 237 -13.46 4.41 7.24
C PRO A 237 -13.22 3.36 8.34
N VAL A 238 -13.97 2.24 8.33
CA VAL A 238 -13.74 1.13 9.28
C VAL A 238 -12.41 0.44 9.00
N VAL A 239 -12.10 0.12 7.74
CA VAL A 239 -10.82 -0.51 7.36
C VAL A 239 -9.64 0.41 7.67
N SER A 240 -9.77 1.72 7.38
CA SER A 240 -8.75 2.73 7.65
C SER A 240 -8.45 2.85 9.15
N LEU A 241 -9.51 2.92 9.98
CA LEU A 241 -9.38 2.92 11.43
C LEU A 241 -8.68 1.65 11.94
N GLY A 242 -9.08 0.49 11.41
CA GLY A 242 -8.48 -0.80 11.76
C GLY A 242 -6.99 -0.87 11.45
N LYS A 243 -6.57 -0.44 10.24
CA LYS A 243 -5.16 -0.41 9.84
C LYS A 243 -4.34 0.53 10.73
N ALA A 244 -4.80 1.77 10.91
CA ALA A 244 -4.09 2.76 11.73
C ALA A 244 -3.94 2.28 13.19
N THR A 245 -5.00 1.72 13.77
CA THR A 245 -4.96 1.19 15.14
C THR A 245 -4.09 -0.06 15.25
N PHE A 246 -4.11 -0.96 14.27
CA PHE A 246 -3.28 -2.17 14.27
C PHE A 246 -1.78 -1.84 14.39
N TYR A 247 -1.29 -0.91 13.57
CA TYR A 247 0.11 -0.51 13.64
C TYR A 247 0.44 0.32 14.89
N LYS A 248 -0.51 1.13 15.38
CA LYS A 248 -0.29 1.95 16.60
C LYS A 248 -0.21 1.11 17.87
N GLN A 249 -0.96 0.01 17.96
CA GLN A 249 -0.94 -0.89 19.13
C GLN A 249 0.25 -1.84 19.15
N LEU A 250 0.76 -2.24 17.99
CA LEU A 250 1.76 -3.31 17.86
C LEU A 250 3.05 -3.11 18.68
N PRO A 251 3.61 -1.89 18.83
CA PRO A 251 4.81 -1.69 19.64
C PRO A 251 4.52 -1.43 21.13
N GLN A 252 3.25 -1.43 21.57
CA GLN A 252 2.88 -1.08 22.93
C GLN A 252 2.98 -2.27 23.90
N ASP A 253 3.08 -1.98 25.19
CA ASP A 253 2.81 -3.00 26.21
C ASP A 253 1.33 -3.42 26.17
N LEU A 254 1.04 -4.61 26.71
CA LEU A 254 -0.28 -5.22 26.61
C LEU A 254 -1.41 -4.35 27.17
N ARG A 255 -1.17 -3.64 28.29
CA ARG A 255 -2.19 -2.77 28.91
C ARG A 255 -2.48 -1.57 28.01
N THR A 256 -1.44 -0.91 27.51
CA THR A 256 -1.58 0.24 26.61
C THR A 256 -2.22 -0.17 25.28
N ALA A 257 -1.86 -1.34 24.73
CA ALA A 257 -2.48 -1.89 23.54
C ALA A 257 -3.99 -2.13 23.74
N TYR A 258 -4.41 -2.75 24.84
CA TYR A 258 -5.83 -2.96 25.12
C TYR A 258 -6.59 -1.67 25.39
N TYR A 259 -6.00 -0.71 26.10
CA TYR A 259 -6.63 0.61 26.30
C TYR A 259 -6.90 1.31 24.96
N LEU A 260 -5.88 1.36 24.08
CA LEU A 260 -6.00 1.98 22.77
C LEU A 260 -7.06 1.30 21.89
N THR A 261 -6.99 -0.03 21.79
CA THR A 261 -7.88 -0.81 20.93
C THR A 261 -9.32 -0.82 21.42
N SER A 262 -9.56 -0.88 22.74
CA SER A 262 -10.92 -0.78 23.30
C SER A 262 -11.54 0.60 23.09
N GLN A 263 -10.78 1.69 23.23
CA GLN A 263 -11.26 3.02 22.85
C GLN A 263 -11.57 3.10 21.35
N THR A 264 -10.69 2.55 20.51
CA THR A 264 -10.93 2.47 19.05
C THR A 264 -12.23 1.71 18.74
N MET A 265 -12.55 0.65 19.47
CA MET A 265 -13.80 -0.10 19.29
C MET A 265 -15.02 0.76 19.62
N VAL A 266 -14.98 1.57 20.68
CA VAL A 266 -16.04 2.53 21.01
C VAL A 266 -16.21 3.55 19.87
N ASP A 267 -15.10 4.11 19.37
CA ASP A 267 -15.12 5.06 18.26
C ASP A 267 -15.66 4.42 16.97
N ASN A 268 -15.28 3.18 16.68
CA ASN A 268 -15.78 2.42 15.53
C ASN A 268 -17.29 2.18 15.63
N VAL A 269 -17.81 1.83 16.81
CA VAL A 269 -19.25 1.64 17.03
C VAL A 269 -20.01 2.96 16.83
N ALA A 270 -19.40 4.10 17.15
CA ALA A 270 -19.99 5.42 16.93
C ALA A 270 -20.01 5.84 15.45
N LEU A 271 -19.24 5.20 14.56
CA LEU A 271 -19.28 5.48 13.12
C LEU A 271 -20.64 5.08 12.52
N ARG A 272 -21.10 5.85 11.53
CA ARG A 272 -22.29 5.53 10.72
C ARG A 272 -22.21 4.12 10.14
N ASP A 273 -21.09 3.77 9.52
CA ASP A 273 -20.88 2.45 8.93
C ASP A 273 -20.75 1.34 9.98
N GLY A 274 -20.27 1.67 11.19
CA GLY A 274 -20.27 0.75 12.33
C GLY A 274 -21.69 0.35 12.74
N GLN A 275 -22.56 1.35 12.93
CA GLN A 275 -23.98 1.11 13.22
C GLN A 275 -24.72 0.41 12.07
N GLU A 276 -24.43 0.77 10.82
CA GLU A 276 -25.01 0.11 9.65
C GLU A 276 -24.64 -1.37 9.58
N GLY A 277 -23.36 -1.71 9.79
CA GLY A 277 -22.90 -3.09 9.83
C GLY A 277 -23.60 -3.92 10.91
N ILE A 278 -23.72 -3.37 12.12
CA ILE A 278 -24.42 -4.00 13.24
C ILE A 278 -25.91 -4.20 12.90
N LYS A 279 -26.60 -3.17 12.40
CA LYS A 279 -28.02 -3.25 12.03
C LYS A 279 -28.25 -4.26 10.92
N ALA A 280 -27.43 -4.24 9.87
CA ALA A 280 -27.54 -5.16 8.74
C ALA A 280 -27.39 -6.61 9.18
N PHE A 281 -26.44 -6.89 10.09
CA PHE A 281 -26.25 -8.22 10.68
C PHE A 281 -27.49 -8.67 11.46
N ILE A 282 -27.98 -7.86 12.40
CA ILE A 282 -29.18 -8.17 13.21
C ILE A 282 -30.41 -8.40 12.31
N GLN A 283 -30.54 -7.60 11.25
CA GLN A 283 -31.66 -7.65 10.30
C GLN A 283 -31.49 -8.68 9.18
N LYS A 284 -30.37 -9.42 9.15
CA LYS A 284 -30.03 -10.42 8.11
C LYS A 284 -30.08 -9.88 6.67
N ARG A 285 -29.60 -8.65 6.47
CA ARG A 285 -29.45 -8.01 5.15
C ARG A 285 -28.00 -7.67 4.86
N LYS A 286 -27.70 -7.36 3.60
CA LYS A 286 -26.38 -6.80 3.24
C LYS A 286 -26.29 -5.35 3.74
N PRO A 287 -25.14 -4.93 4.30
CA PRO A 287 -24.91 -3.54 4.66
C PRO A 287 -24.76 -2.67 3.40
N ILE A 288 -25.19 -1.42 3.49
CA ILE A 288 -25.00 -0.39 2.47
C ILE A 288 -24.15 0.72 3.09
N TRP A 289 -22.90 0.84 2.67
CA TRP A 289 -21.97 1.79 3.29
C TRP A 289 -22.27 3.23 2.88
N SER A 290 -21.92 4.20 3.74
CA SER A 290 -22.23 5.63 3.56
C SER A 290 -21.79 6.22 2.20
N GLN A 291 -20.73 5.67 1.62
CA GLN A 291 -20.19 6.03 0.31
C GLN A 291 -21.05 5.52 -0.87
N ASP A 292 -21.75 4.40 -0.70
CA ASP A 292 -22.58 3.78 -1.73
C ASP A 292 -23.99 4.41 -1.78
N LEU A 293 -24.41 5.03 -0.67
CA LEU A 293 -25.68 5.76 -0.56
C LEU A 293 -25.77 6.92 -1.57
N VAL A 294 -24.69 7.68 -1.80
CA VAL A 294 -24.70 8.81 -2.76
C VAL A 294 -24.95 8.31 -4.19
N MET A 295 -24.33 7.19 -4.57
CA MET A 295 -24.56 6.57 -5.88
C MET A 295 -25.97 6.01 -5.99
N PHE A 296 -26.48 5.36 -4.93
CA PHE A 296 -27.84 4.82 -4.93
C PHE A 296 -28.91 5.91 -5.06
N PHE A 297 -28.74 7.05 -4.38
CA PHE A 297 -29.63 8.20 -4.51
C PHE A 297 -29.53 8.84 -5.90
N LEU A 298 -28.35 9.00 -6.49
CA LEU A 298 -28.20 9.53 -7.85
C LEU A 298 -28.82 8.61 -8.89
N THR A 299 -28.64 7.29 -8.78
CA THR A 299 -29.30 6.32 -9.67
C THR A 299 -30.82 6.34 -9.50
N ALA A 300 -31.33 6.40 -8.27
CA ALA A 300 -32.76 6.50 -8.00
C ALA A 300 -33.38 7.82 -8.49
N ILE A 301 -32.64 8.93 -8.39
CA ILE A 301 -33.04 10.23 -8.93
C ILE A 301 -33.04 10.20 -10.46
N LEU A 302 -32.02 9.64 -11.11
CA LEU A 302 -31.98 9.49 -12.57
C LEU A 302 -33.12 8.60 -13.09
N LEU A 303 -33.45 7.52 -12.36
CA LEU A 303 -34.58 6.64 -12.67
C LEU A 303 -35.95 7.33 -12.47
N ASN A 304 -36.07 8.23 -11.48
CA ASN A 304 -37.30 8.99 -11.24
C ASN A 304 -37.45 10.26 -12.10
N ILE A 305 -36.35 10.86 -12.58
CA ILE A 305 -36.39 12.06 -13.44
C ILE A 305 -36.58 11.71 -14.92
N MET A 306 -36.21 10.50 -15.35
CA MET A 306 -36.44 10.05 -16.74
C MET A 306 -37.19 8.70 -16.81
N PRO A 307 -38.51 8.68 -16.59
CA PRO A 307 -39.30 7.44 -16.69
C PRO A 307 -39.32 6.81 -18.08
N GLY A 308 -38.77 7.47 -19.12
CA GLY A 308 -38.89 7.06 -20.52
C GLY A 308 -37.58 6.90 -21.33
N TYR A 309 -36.40 7.05 -20.72
CA TYR A 309 -35.12 6.90 -21.45
C TYR A 309 -34.45 5.52 -21.28
N CYS A 310 -34.95 4.67 -20.38
CA CYS A 310 -34.33 3.37 -20.05
C CYS A 310 -34.94 2.17 -20.80
N GLU A 311 -35.87 2.37 -21.73
CA GLU A 311 -36.51 1.25 -22.45
C GLU A 311 -35.79 0.84 -23.75
N LYS A 312 -34.83 1.64 -24.25
CA LYS A 312 -34.16 1.38 -25.55
C LYS A 312 -32.67 1.05 -25.49
N ARG A 313 -32.02 1.04 -24.33
CA ARG A 313 -30.57 0.74 -24.24
C ARG A 313 -30.16 -0.47 -23.40
N PHE A 314 -31.10 -1.09 -22.68
CA PHE A 314 -30.81 -2.30 -21.90
C PHE A 314 -31.16 -3.62 -22.62
N HIS A 315 -31.62 -3.57 -23.87
CA HIS A 315 -32.07 -4.77 -24.58
C HIS A 315 -30.96 -5.60 -25.26
N LEU A 316 -29.67 -5.25 -25.09
CA LEU A 316 -28.57 -5.90 -25.81
C LEU A 316 -27.54 -6.67 -24.97
N GLU A 317 -27.59 -6.66 -23.63
CA GLU A 317 -26.63 -7.43 -22.82
C GLU A 317 -27.22 -8.52 -21.92
N THR A 318 -28.54 -8.74 -21.93
CA THR A 318 -29.19 -9.76 -21.09
C THR A 318 -29.60 -11.04 -21.84
N ILE A 319 -29.25 -11.19 -23.13
CA ILE A 319 -29.68 -12.36 -23.94
C ILE A 319 -28.63 -13.49 -23.99
N HIS A 320 -27.44 -13.35 -23.37
CA HIS A 320 -26.42 -14.42 -23.39
C HIS A 320 -26.20 -15.20 -22.09
N LEU A 321 -27.05 -15.04 -21.08
CA LEU A 321 -26.96 -15.82 -19.83
C LEU A 321 -28.19 -16.69 -19.51
N CYS A 322 -29.14 -16.84 -20.46
CA CYS A 322 -30.32 -17.66 -20.25
C CYS A 322 -30.65 -18.57 -21.45
N SER A 323 -29.65 -19.33 -21.94
CA SER A 323 -29.90 -20.47 -22.81
C SER A 323 -28.90 -21.59 -22.52
N ARG A 324 -29.11 -22.27 -21.39
CA ARG A 324 -28.72 -23.67 -21.15
C ARG A 324 -29.37 -24.10 -19.84
N LYS A 325 -30.21 -25.15 -19.93
CA LYS A 325 -31.26 -25.63 -18.99
C LYS A 325 -32.62 -25.01 -19.35
N GLU A 326 -33.57 -25.69 -19.98
CA GLU A 326 -33.90 -27.12 -20.09
C GLU A 326 -34.71 -27.37 -21.38
N LEU A 327 -34.43 -28.48 -22.08
CA LEU A 327 -35.41 -29.33 -22.79
C LEU A 327 -34.68 -30.50 -23.48
N ARG A 328 -34.38 -31.54 -22.70
CA ARG A 328 -34.40 -32.99 -22.95
C ARG A 328 -33.48 -33.71 -21.99
#